data_AF-A0A672YMI4-F1
#
_entry.id   AF-A0A672YMI4-F1
#
_cell.length_a   1.000
_cell.length_b   1.000
_cell.length_c   1.000
_cell.angle_alpha   90.00
_cell.angle_beta   90.00
_cell.angle_gamma   90.00
#
_symmetry.space_group_name_H-M   'P 1'
#
loop_
_entity.id
_entity.type
_entity.pdbx_description
1 polymer ?
#
loop_
_entity_poly.entity_id
_entity_poly.type
_entity_poly.pdbx_seq_one_letter_code
_entity_poly.pdbx_strand_id
1 'polypeptide(L)'
;MSKEQVSISELLLSLDSLELQEAEQVRASVNQQLSSDRGGAVLSSLVEYYLDSSSSQAVLLLSSIRESHHKLLLEKLNEILGRPGTRLAALTLLGHLIRKQPPWVHHVSRSALLPSLLRCLKHEGEPGHLPGGGEGQ
;
A
#
# COMPACT_ATOMS: atom_id res chain seq x y z
N MET A 1 -13.89 -23.97 23.42
CA MET A 1 -14.14 -22.60 22.91
C MET A 1 -12.88 -22.16 22.18
N SER A 2 -12.73 -22.63 20.94
CA SER A 2 -11.61 -22.26 20.08
C SER A 2 -11.77 -20.78 19.78
N LYS A 3 -10.81 -19.94 20.17
CA LYS A 3 -10.76 -18.57 19.70
C LYS A 3 -10.55 -18.66 18.19
N GLU A 4 -11.62 -18.57 17.42
CA GLU A 4 -11.56 -18.27 15.99
C GLU A 4 -10.76 -16.96 15.89
N GLN A 5 -9.47 -17.10 15.58
CA GLN A 5 -8.69 -15.97 15.10
C GLN A 5 -9.35 -15.62 13.78
N VAL A 6 -10.21 -14.60 13.81
CA VAL A 6 -10.80 -14.05 12.60
C VAL A 6 -9.64 -13.75 11.66
N SER A 7 -9.64 -14.44 10.51
CA SER A 7 -8.54 -14.34 9.55
C SER A 7 -8.44 -12.89 9.08
N ILE A 8 -7.21 -12.38 8.94
CA ILE A 8 -7.00 -10.99 8.51
C ILE A 8 -7.76 -10.67 7.23
N SER A 9 -7.85 -11.62 6.29
CA SER A 9 -8.60 -11.48 5.04
C SER A 9 -10.09 -11.21 5.26
N GLU A 10 -10.72 -11.88 6.23
CA GLU A 10 -12.14 -11.66 6.54
C GLU A 10 -12.35 -10.29 7.18
N LEU A 11 -11.45 -9.89 8.09
CA LEU A 11 -11.47 -8.53 8.64
C LEU A 11 -11.32 -7.48 7.53
N LEU A 12 -10.43 -7.69 6.57
CA LEU A 12 -10.23 -6.76 5.46
C LEU A 12 -11.47 -6.63 4.58
N LEU A 13 -12.19 -7.74 4.32
CA LEU A 13 -13.45 -7.73 3.58
C LEU A 13 -14.54 -6.92 4.30
N SER A 14 -14.60 -6.98 5.64
CA SER A 14 -15.54 -6.20 6.46
C SER A 14 -15.06 -4.78 6.76
N LEU A 15 -13.87 -4.37 6.28
CA LEU A 15 -13.30 -3.05 6.59
C LEU A 15 -14.10 -1.91 5.94
N ASP A 16 -14.70 -2.16 4.78
CA ASP A 16 -15.53 -1.19 4.05
C ASP A 16 -17.02 -1.30 4.39
N SER A 17 -17.37 -1.96 5.51
CA SER A 17 -18.76 -2.09 5.96
C SER A 17 -19.39 -0.71 6.16
N LEU A 18 -20.65 -0.57 5.73
CA LEU A 18 -21.44 0.67 5.87
C LEU A 18 -21.82 0.93 7.34
N GLU A 19 -21.74 -0.10 8.20
CA GLU A 19 -22.00 0.04 9.61
C GLU A 19 -20.76 0.57 10.33
N LEU A 20 -20.84 1.82 10.82
CA LEU A 20 -19.73 2.52 11.46
C LEU A 20 -19.14 1.72 12.64
N GLN A 21 -19.99 1.12 13.47
CA GLN A 21 -19.56 0.37 14.65
C GLN A 21 -18.76 -0.87 14.26
N GLU A 22 -19.21 -1.60 13.24
CA GLU A 22 -18.50 -2.76 12.69
C GLU A 22 -17.16 -2.33 12.07
N ALA A 23 -17.17 -1.30 11.22
CA ALA A 23 -15.96 -0.77 10.58
C ALA A 23 -14.91 -0.31 11.61
N GLU A 24 -15.31 0.37 12.68
CA GLU A 24 -14.39 0.77 13.75
C GLU A 24 -13.83 -0.43 14.52
N GLN A 25 -14.66 -1.43 14.83
CA GLN A 25 -14.25 -2.65 15.51
C GLN A 25 -13.25 -3.46 14.67
N VAL A 26 -13.54 -3.60 13.37
CA VAL A 26 -12.66 -4.25 12.39
C VAL A 26 -11.34 -3.48 12.29
N ARG A 27 -11.39 -2.16 12.16
CA ARG A 27 -10.19 -1.30 12.10
C ARG A 27 -9.32 -1.46 13.34
N ALA A 28 -9.93 -1.48 14.52
CA ALA A 28 -9.22 -1.72 15.78
C ALA A 28 -8.53 -3.10 15.79
N SER A 29 -9.24 -4.15 15.37
CA SER A 29 -8.72 -5.52 15.28
C SER A 29 -7.55 -5.62 14.30
N VAL A 30 -7.66 -5.05 13.10
CA VAL A 30 -6.59 -5.02 12.10
C VAL A 30 -5.36 -4.27 12.63
N ASN A 31 -5.57 -3.14 13.30
CA ASN A 31 -4.47 -2.36 13.88
C ASN A 31 -3.77 -3.10 15.04
N GLN A 32 -4.53 -3.85 15.85
CA GLN A 32 -3.93 -4.72 16.86
C GLN A 32 -3.10 -5.84 16.22
N GLN A 33 -3.60 -6.51 15.18
CA GLN A 33 -2.85 -7.53 14.47
C GLN A 33 -1.59 -6.94 13.82
N LEU A 34 -1.71 -5.79 13.14
CA LEU A 34 -0.58 -5.04 12.59
C LEU A 34 0.46 -4.70 13.66
N SER A 35 0.03 -4.30 14.86
CA SER A 35 0.95 -3.96 15.96
C SER A 35 1.67 -5.19 16.54
N SER A 36 1.06 -6.37 16.43
CA SER A 36 1.64 -7.65 16.89
C SER A 36 2.41 -8.37 15.77
N ASP A 37 2.24 -7.94 14.52
CA ASP A 37 2.80 -8.56 13.33
C ASP A 37 4.32 -8.34 13.25
N ARG A 38 5.08 -9.35 13.67
CA ARG A 38 6.55 -9.35 13.57
C ARG A 38 7.05 -9.75 12.18
N GLY A 39 6.21 -10.43 11.41
CA GLY A 39 6.59 -11.03 10.13
C GLY A 39 6.19 -10.20 8.91
N GLY A 40 5.31 -9.21 9.06
CA GLY A 40 4.86 -8.39 7.95
C GLY A 40 3.74 -8.98 7.12
N ALA A 41 3.17 -10.12 7.54
CA ALA A 41 2.11 -10.80 6.81
C ALA A 41 0.84 -9.96 6.79
N VAL A 42 0.46 -9.39 7.94
CA VAL A 42 -0.73 -8.54 8.09
C VAL A 42 -0.57 -7.28 7.24
N LEU A 43 0.62 -6.69 7.27
CA LEU A 43 0.94 -5.53 6.44
C LEU A 43 0.81 -5.86 4.95
N SER A 44 1.35 -7.01 4.53
CA SER A 44 1.28 -7.46 3.14
C SER A 44 -0.16 -7.63 2.68
N SER A 45 -0.98 -8.35 3.45
CA SER A 45 -2.39 -8.56 3.12
C SER A 45 -3.19 -7.25 3.07
N LEU A 46 -2.90 -6.30 3.97
CA LEU A 46 -3.56 -4.98 3.94
C LEU A 46 -3.19 -4.17 2.69
N VAL A 47 -1.92 -4.23 2.26
CA VAL A 47 -1.47 -3.60 1.02
C VAL A 47 -2.11 -4.27 -0.20
N GLU A 48 -2.15 -5.60 -0.24
CA GLU A 48 -2.79 -6.36 -1.32
C GLU A 48 -4.29 -6.05 -1.40
N TYR A 49 -4.98 -5.99 -0.26
CA TYR A 49 -6.38 -5.58 -0.21
C TYR A 49 -6.58 -4.15 -0.73
N TYR A 50 -5.69 -3.22 -0.39
CA TYR A 50 -5.73 -1.87 -0.97
C TYR A 50 -5.54 -1.89 -2.49
N LEU A 51 -4.66 -2.74 -3.02
CA LEU A 51 -4.43 -2.83 -4.46
C LEU A 51 -5.65 -3.37 -5.22
N ASP A 52 -6.42 -4.26 -4.62
CA ASP A 52 -7.62 -4.84 -5.20
C ASP A 52 -8.86 -3.94 -5.04
N SER A 53 -9.11 -3.48 -3.82
CA SER A 53 -10.33 -2.75 -3.45
C SER A 53 -10.20 -1.22 -3.56
N SER A 54 -8.97 -0.69 -3.54
CA SER A 54 -8.70 0.77 -3.42
C SER A 54 -9.41 1.43 -2.21
N SER A 55 -9.69 0.64 -1.17
CA SER A 55 -10.43 1.09 0.01
C SER A 55 -9.70 2.21 0.75
N SER A 56 -10.44 3.29 1.06
CA SER A 56 -9.94 4.43 1.82
C SER A 56 -9.62 4.06 3.27
N GLN A 57 -10.33 3.08 3.85
CA GLN A 57 -10.05 2.61 5.20
C GLN A 57 -8.70 1.90 5.29
N ALA A 58 -8.32 1.16 4.24
CA ALA A 58 -7.02 0.51 4.17
C ALA A 58 -5.88 1.54 4.15
N VAL A 59 -6.04 2.62 3.37
CA VAL A 59 -5.08 3.74 3.35
C VAL A 59 -4.94 4.39 4.72
N LEU A 60 -6.06 4.59 5.44
CA LEU A 60 -6.04 5.18 6.77
C LEU A 60 -5.27 4.31 7.77
N LEU A 61 -5.48 2.99 7.72
CA LEU A 61 -4.76 2.02 8.54
C LEU A 61 -3.26 2.00 8.22
N LEU A 62 -2.89 1.93 6.95
CA LEU A 62 -1.50 1.99 6.49
C LEU A 62 -0.82 3.30 6.92
N SER A 63 -1.56 4.41 6.89
CA SER A 63 -1.08 5.70 7.38
C SER A 63 -0.94 5.81 8.89
N SER A 64 -1.61 4.95 9.64
CA SER A 64 -1.52 4.92 11.11
C SER A 64 -0.37 4.04 11.62
N ILE A 65 0.43 3.47 10.71
CA ILE A 65 1.55 2.58 11.07
C ILE A 65 2.64 3.36 11.84
N ARG A 66 2.99 2.82 13.01
CA ARG A 66 4.06 3.31 13.88
C ARG A 66 5.45 3.06 13.27
N GLU A 67 6.47 3.75 13.78
CA GLU A 67 7.87 3.61 13.34
C GLU A 67 8.37 2.16 13.32
N SER A 68 7.84 1.24 14.11
CA SER A 68 8.31 -0.15 14.11
C SER A 68 8.19 -0.85 12.76
N HIS A 69 7.18 -0.53 11.93
CA HIS A 69 6.91 -1.23 10.67
C HIS A 69 7.14 -0.39 9.41
N HIS A 70 7.68 0.83 9.56
CA HIS A 70 7.92 1.72 8.42
C HIS A 70 8.86 1.07 7.39
N LYS A 71 9.93 0.41 7.84
CA LYS A 71 10.92 -0.20 6.93
C LYS A 71 10.26 -1.21 6.01
N LEU A 72 9.45 -2.10 6.59
CA LEU A 72 8.75 -3.14 5.84
C LEU A 72 7.70 -2.54 4.88
N LEU A 73 6.98 -1.51 5.33
CA LEU A 73 6.04 -0.77 4.47
C LEU A 73 6.75 -0.16 3.26
N LEU A 74 7.92 0.46 3.46
CA LEU A 74 8.70 1.05 2.37
C LEU A 74 9.21 -0.01 1.39
N GLU A 75 9.67 -1.16 1.89
CA GLU A 75 10.09 -2.28 1.03
C GLU A 75 8.92 -2.83 0.21
N LYS A 76 7.75 -3.02 0.84
CA LYS A 76 6.52 -3.42 0.13
C LYS A 76 6.08 -2.42 -0.92
N LEU A 77 6.06 -1.13 -0.58
CA LEU A 77 5.76 -0.05 -1.53
C LEU A 77 6.71 -0.08 -2.72
N ASN A 78 7.99 -0.37 -2.50
CA ASN A 78 8.98 -0.40 -3.57
C ASN A 78 8.76 -1.59 -4.51
N GLU A 79 8.40 -2.73 -3.94
CA GLU A 79 8.03 -3.93 -4.69
C GLU A 79 6.84 -3.66 -5.62
N ILE A 80 5.75 -3.08 -5.09
CA ILE A 80 4.53 -2.82 -5.86
C ILE A 80 4.68 -1.63 -6.82
N LEU A 81 5.58 -0.68 -6.55
CA LEU A 81 5.92 0.41 -7.47
C LEU A 81 6.71 -0.08 -8.69
N GLY A 82 7.48 -1.16 -8.51
CA GLY A 82 8.19 -1.83 -9.59
C GLY A 82 7.28 -2.59 -10.57
N ARG A 83 6.04 -2.88 -10.17
CA ARG A 83 5.04 -3.56 -11.00
C ARG A 83 4.19 -2.52 -11.75
N PRO A 84 4.10 -2.57 -13.09
CA PRO A 84 3.38 -1.55 -13.86
C PRO A 84 1.88 -1.47 -13.53
N GLY A 85 1.23 -2.61 -13.24
CA GLY A 85 -0.20 -2.65 -12.90
C GLY A 85 -0.57 -2.03 -11.54
N THR A 86 0.36 -1.97 -10.59
CA THR A 86 0.11 -1.48 -9.23
C THR A 86 0.83 -0.16 -8.92
N ARG A 87 1.59 0.36 -9.88
CA ARG A 87 2.41 1.57 -9.77
C ARG A 87 1.59 2.80 -9.36
N LEU A 88 0.46 3.05 -10.01
CA LEU A 88 -0.38 4.19 -9.69
C LEU A 88 -0.94 4.11 -8.26
N ALA A 89 -1.43 2.93 -7.86
CA ALA A 89 -1.92 2.70 -6.50
C ALA A 89 -0.80 2.88 -5.47
N ALA A 90 0.41 2.37 -5.74
CA ALA A 90 1.58 2.56 -4.89
C ALA A 90 1.95 4.04 -4.71
N LEU A 91 1.95 4.81 -5.80
CA LEU A 91 2.18 6.26 -5.78
C LEU A 91 1.12 7.00 -4.98
N THR A 92 -0.15 6.68 -5.21
CA THR A 92 -1.28 7.28 -4.49
C THR A 92 -1.19 6.99 -3.00
N LEU A 93 -0.93 5.74 -2.62
CA LEU A 93 -0.73 5.37 -1.22
C LEU A 93 0.46 6.13 -0.61
N LEU A 94 1.61 6.14 -1.28
CA LEU A 94 2.78 6.87 -0.81
C LEU A 94 2.49 8.37 -0.61
N GLY A 95 1.78 9.00 -1.55
CA GLY A 95 1.35 10.39 -1.43
C GLY A 95 0.47 10.63 -0.21
N HIS A 96 -0.49 9.73 0.07
CA HIS A 96 -1.33 9.80 1.26
C HIS A 96 -0.51 9.68 2.55
N LEU A 97 0.47 8.77 2.58
CA LEU A 97 1.36 8.57 3.71
C LEU A 97 2.20 9.82 3.98
N ILE A 98 2.85 10.39 2.95
CA ILE A 98 3.70 11.58 3.09
C ILE A 98 2.87 12.79 3.54
N ARG A 99 1.65 12.96 3.01
CA ARG A 99 0.76 14.08 3.37
C ARG A 99 0.39 14.09 4.85
N LYS A 100 0.40 12.93 5.50
CA LYS A 100 0.14 12.79 6.94
C LYS A 100 1.35 13.14 7.82
N GLN A 101 2.49 13.46 7.21
CA GLN A 101 3.74 13.84 7.88
C GLN A 101 4.13 12.88 9.02
N PRO A 102 4.23 11.57 8.75
CA PRO A 102 4.67 10.63 9.76
C PRO A 102 6.12 10.94 10.15
N PRO A 103 6.52 10.65 11.41
CA PRO A 103 7.88 10.93 11.89
C PRO A 103 8.96 10.24 11.05
N TRP A 104 8.64 9.10 10.43
CA TRP A 104 9.55 8.34 9.55
C TRP A 104 9.60 8.82 8.10
N VAL A 105 8.90 9.90 7.72
CA VAL A 105 8.84 10.38 6.32
C VAL A 105 10.22 10.61 5.70
N HIS A 106 11.20 11.03 6.48
CA HIS A 106 12.57 11.25 6.04
C HIS A 106 13.29 9.94 5.62
N HIS A 107 12.80 8.78 6.06
CA HIS A 107 13.30 7.48 5.59
C HIS A 107 12.85 7.16 4.16
N VAL A 108 11.71 7.70 3.70
CA VAL A 108 11.25 7.54 2.32
C VAL A 108 12.33 8.03 1.35
N SER A 109 12.84 9.24 1.58
CA SER A 109 13.88 9.86 0.74
C SER A 109 15.22 9.12 0.77
N ARG A 110 15.50 8.38 1.85
CA ARG A 110 16.73 7.58 2.01
C ARG A 110 16.59 6.15 1.50
N SER A 111 15.37 5.72 1.17
CA SER A 111 15.07 4.35 0.75
C SER A 111 15.18 4.18 -0.76
N ALA A 112 15.21 2.93 -1.22
CA ALA A 112 15.19 2.57 -2.64
C ALA A 112 13.92 3.02 -3.37
N LEU A 113 12.89 3.50 -2.64
CA LEU A 113 11.70 4.08 -3.25
C LEU A 113 12.01 5.31 -4.08
N LEU A 114 12.86 6.23 -3.60
CA LEU A 114 13.13 7.48 -4.30
C LEU A 114 13.65 7.27 -5.74
N PRO A 115 14.69 6.44 -5.99
CA PRO A 115 15.13 6.18 -7.35
C PRO A 115 14.09 5.42 -8.18
N SER A 116 13.28 4.54 -7.58
CA SER A 116 12.17 3.87 -8.27
C SER A 116 11.08 4.85 -8.70
N LEU A 117 10.75 5.84 -7.85
CA LEU A 117 9.82 6.93 -8.16
C LEU A 117 10.35 7.83 -9.27
N LEU A 118 11.63 8.20 -9.22
CA LEU A 118 12.27 9.01 -10.26
C LEU A 118 12.29 8.26 -11.61
N ARG A 119 12.60 6.97 -11.58
CA ARG A 119 12.53 6.11 -12.78
C ARG A 119 11.11 6.00 -13.31
N CYS A 120 10.13 5.92 -12.42
CA CYS A 120 8.72 5.94 -12.77
C CYS A 120 8.35 7.21 -13.53
N LEU A 121 8.56 8.37 -12.92
CA LEU A 121 8.28 9.68 -13.52
C LEU A 121 9.02 9.88 -14.85
N LYS A 122 10.26 9.37 -14.96
CA LYS A 122 11.06 9.46 -16.19
C LYS A 122 10.47 8.65 -17.35
N HIS A 123 9.80 7.52 -17.08
CA HIS A 123 9.27 6.63 -18.12
C HIS A 123 7.81 6.92 -18.48
N GLU A 124 7.04 7.58 -17.61
CA GLU A 124 5.66 7.99 -17.91
C GLU A 124 5.59 9.26 -18.79
N GLY A 125 6.75 9.83 -19.12
CA GLY A 125 6.91 10.90 -20.11
C GLY A 125 7.24 10.41 -21.52
N GLU A 126 7.19 9.11 -21.82
CA GLU A 126 7.22 8.62 -23.21
C GLU A 126 5.78 8.51 -23.74
N PRO A 127 5.22 9.56 -24.38
CA PRO A 127 4.07 9.38 -25.25
C PRO A 127 4.49 8.37 -26.34
N GLY A 128 3.65 7.37 -26.55
CA GLY A 128 3.94 6.17 -27.33
C GLY A 128 4.91 6.37 -28.49
N HIS A 129 6.07 5.73 -28.38
CA HIS A 129 6.78 5.31 -29.58
C HIS A 129 5.93 4.22 -30.23
N LEU A 130 5.00 4.65 -31.09
CA LEU A 130 4.37 3.80 -32.10
C LEU A 130 5.49 3.01 -32.78
N PRO A 131 5.42 1.67 -32.84
CA PRO A 131 6.30 0.92 -33.72
C PRO A 131 6.02 1.43 -35.13
N GLY A 132 7.00 2.14 -35.69
CA GLY A 132 6.93 2.63 -37.07
C GLY A 132 6.60 1.47 -37.98
N GLY A 133 5.39 1.49 -38.54
CA GLY A 133 4.96 0.58 -39.57
C GLY A 133 5.93 0.67 -40.73
N GLY A 134 6.57 -0.45 -41.04
CA GLY A 134 7.28 -0.61 -42.30
C GLY A 134 6.26 -0.74 -43.43
N GLU A 135 6.24 0.26 -44.30
CA GLU A 135 5.73 0.17 -45.68
C GLU A 135 6.66 1.11 -46.47
N GLY A 136 7.56 0.62 -47.32
CA GLY A 136 7.22 0.00 -48.58
C GLY A 136 7.40 1.03 -49.70
N GLN A 137 8.58 1.08 -50.30
CA GLN A 137 8.86 1.49 -51.68
C GLN A 137 10.29 1.12 -52.06
#